data_AF-A0A0G0GRB8-F1
#
_entry.id   AF-A0A0G0GRB8-F1
#
_cell.length_a   1.000
_cell.length_b   1.000
_cell.length_c   1.000
_cell.angle_alpha   90.00
_cell.angle_beta   90.00
_cell.angle_gamma   90.00
#
_symmetry.space_group_name_H-M   'P 1'
#
loop_
_entity.id
_entity.type
_entity.pdbx_description
1 polymer ?
#
loop_
_entity_poly.entity_id
_entity_poly.type
_entity_poly.pdbx_seq_one_letter_code
_entity_poly.pdbx_strand_id
1 'polypeptide(L)'
;MLKEETMKKIDNFMHDIDKSFDKSINPVLLSMKKYFPAISTITLVTLMSIFFIKIIVDKPYQIVAAIKNDLKEIEKVLNEIDKNCNILSFNNDSIPVDFLNIQKFAGSTVGCMNIAYPAKWTGPYMRRNPTFQGKFYEICKTKDGIYIVPGHNVKLPNGLTRDKHFVINTTTSMSELIKEGGILNFKGEILAIKITFKIGDWDSPLTKNKISEDKLEKFNEALKEFNQAYTFTSNASMTPAAA
;
A
#
# COMPACT_ATOMS: atom_id res chain seq x y z
N MET A 1 -25.90 -66.39 53.50
CA MET A 1 -24.50 -66.88 53.45
C MET A 1 -23.82 -66.56 52.12
N LEU A 2 -24.30 -67.01 50.96
CA LEU A 2 -23.60 -66.80 49.66
C LEU A 2 -23.27 -65.33 49.33
N LYS A 3 -24.17 -64.40 49.67
CA LYS A 3 -24.03 -62.95 49.38
C LYS A 3 -22.95 -62.25 50.22
N GLU A 4 -22.69 -62.78 51.41
CA GLU A 4 -21.74 -62.21 52.38
C GLU A 4 -20.30 -62.63 52.03
N GLU A 5 -20.15 -63.84 51.50
CA GLU A 5 -18.87 -64.38 51.03
C GLU A 5 -18.43 -63.71 49.71
N THR A 6 -19.37 -63.38 48.83
CA THR A 6 -19.08 -62.60 47.61
C THR A 6 -18.68 -61.16 47.92
N MET A 7 -19.30 -60.51 48.92
CA MET A 7 -18.93 -59.15 49.34
C MET A 7 -17.50 -59.13 49.90
N LYS A 8 -17.12 -60.10 50.75
CA LYS A 8 -15.75 -60.20 51.27
C LYS A 8 -14.69 -60.41 50.19
N LYS A 9 -14.99 -61.16 49.12
CA LYS A 9 -14.06 -61.34 48.00
C LYS A 9 -13.85 -60.05 47.19
N ILE A 10 -14.90 -59.26 47.01
CA ILE A 10 -14.82 -57.98 46.31
C ILE A 10 -14.01 -56.97 47.13
N ASP A 11 -14.24 -56.89 48.44
CA ASP A 11 -13.46 -55.99 49.32
C ASP A 11 -11.97 -56.37 49.33
N ASN A 12 -11.65 -57.65 49.42
CA ASN A 12 -10.25 -58.11 49.35
C ASN A 12 -9.61 -57.81 47.98
N PHE A 13 -10.35 -57.99 46.89
CA PHE A 13 -9.88 -57.66 45.55
C PHE A 13 -9.63 -56.17 45.37
N MET A 14 -10.54 -55.32 45.86
CA MET A 14 -10.36 -53.87 45.86
C MET A 14 -9.16 -53.45 46.71
N HIS A 15 -8.98 -54.07 47.88
CA HIS A 15 -7.85 -53.77 48.76
C HIS A 15 -6.50 -54.17 48.13
N ASP A 16 -6.45 -55.31 47.44
CA ASP A 16 -5.24 -55.77 46.73
C ASP A 16 -4.92 -54.89 45.51
N ILE A 17 -5.96 -54.43 44.78
CA ILE A 17 -5.78 -53.44 43.71
C ILE A 17 -5.19 -52.16 44.28
N ASP A 18 -5.77 -51.62 45.34
CA ASP A 18 -5.34 -50.35 45.93
C ASP A 18 -3.89 -50.43 46.42
N LYS A 19 -3.53 -51.54 47.08
CA LYS A 19 -2.17 -51.81 47.56
C LYS A 19 -1.16 -52.01 46.42
N SER A 20 -1.58 -52.62 45.31
CA SER A 20 -0.76 -52.78 44.11
C SER A 20 -0.56 -51.45 43.39
N PHE A 21 -1.62 -50.64 43.28
CA PHE A 21 -1.61 -49.30 42.71
C PHE A 21 -0.69 -48.38 43.51
N ASP A 22 -0.82 -48.34 44.83
CA ASP A 22 0.04 -47.53 45.70
C ASP A 22 1.50 -47.96 45.62
N LYS A 23 1.77 -49.27 45.62
CA LYS A 23 3.16 -49.77 45.59
C LYS A 23 3.84 -49.53 44.25
N SER A 24 3.09 -49.50 43.15
CA SER A 24 3.62 -49.34 41.80
C SER A 24 3.63 -47.88 41.30
N ILE A 25 2.61 -47.09 41.65
CA ILE A 25 2.41 -45.74 41.08
C ILE A 25 2.96 -44.65 42.00
N ASN A 26 2.84 -44.80 43.31
CA ASN A 26 3.29 -43.79 44.27
C ASN A 26 4.80 -43.45 44.14
N PRO A 27 5.74 -44.40 43.92
CA PRO A 27 7.14 -44.05 43.67
C PRO A 27 7.35 -43.31 42.34
N VAL A 28 6.62 -43.68 41.29
CA VAL A 28 6.67 -42.99 39.99
C VAL A 28 6.13 -41.57 40.11
N LEU A 29 5.06 -41.38 40.87
CA LEU A 29 4.38 -40.10 41.07
C LEU A 29 5.22 -39.16 41.95
N LEU A 30 5.93 -39.70 42.95
CA LEU A 30 6.93 -38.96 43.75
C LEU A 30 8.14 -38.53 42.90
N SER A 31 8.66 -39.42 42.05
CA SER A 31 9.71 -39.09 41.10
C SER A 31 9.24 -38.03 40.09
N MET A 32 8.02 -38.15 39.57
CA MET A 32 7.43 -37.13 38.70
C MET A 32 7.33 -35.78 39.40
N LYS A 33 6.82 -35.71 40.64
CA LYS A 33 6.76 -34.46 41.40
C LYS A 33 8.13 -33.81 41.60
N LYS A 34 9.19 -34.61 41.76
CA LYS A 34 10.56 -34.12 41.90
C LYS A 34 11.10 -33.47 40.61
N TYR A 35 10.77 -34.03 39.45
CA TYR A 35 11.26 -33.52 38.15
C TYR A 35 10.28 -32.57 37.45
N PHE A 36 9.02 -32.54 37.86
CA PHE A 36 7.97 -31.74 37.23
C PHE A 36 8.31 -30.24 37.11
N PRO A 37 8.84 -29.56 38.16
CA PRO A 37 9.21 -28.15 38.03
C PRO A 37 10.29 -27.91 36.98
N ALA A 38 11.30 -28.79 36.91
CA ALA A 38 12.38 -28.69 35.93
C ALA A 38 11.85 -28.92 34.50
N ILE A 39 11.06 -29.97 34.29
CA ILE A 39 10.46 -30.30 32.98
C ILE A 39 9.53 -29.16 32.53
N SER A 40 8.69 -28.65 33.42
CA SER A 40 7.79 -27.53 33.13
C SER A 40 8.57 -26.27 32.76
N THR A 41 9.65 -25.96 33.48
CA THR A 41 10.48 -24.79 33.20
C THR A 41 11.18 -24.91 31.85
N ILE A 42 11.80 -26.06 31.57
CA ILE A 42 12.47 -26.32 30.29
C ILE A 42 11.48 -26.21 29.12
N THR A 43 10.28 -26.78 29.29
CA THR A 43 9.22 -26.73 28.28
C THR A 43 8.77 -25.29 28.02
N LEU A 44 8.54 -24.51 29.08
CA LEU A 44 8.14 -23.11 28.97
C LEU A 44 9.23 -22.27 28.29
N VAL A 45 10.49 -22.44 28.69
CA VAL A 45 11.63 -21.74 28.07
C VAL A 45 11.73 -22.09 26.59
N THR A 46 11.59 -23.36 26.24
CA THR A 46 11.66 -23.82 24.84
C THR A 46 10.52 -23.24 24.00
N LEU A 47 9.27 -23.26 24.49
CA LEU A 47 8.14 -22.64 23.82
C LEU A 47 8.34 -21.13 23.64
N MET A 48 8.86 -20.46 24.67
CA MET A 48 9.16 -19.03 24.63
C MET A 48 10.25 -18.72 23.59
N SER A 49 11.31 -19.53 23.51
CA SER A 49 12.35 -19.39 22.47
C SER A 49 11.78 -19.58 21.06
N ILE A 50 10.96 -20.61 20.83
CA ILE A 50 10.30 -20.83 19.54
C ILE A 50 9.40 -19.64 19.18
N PHE A 51 8.65 -19.11 20.15
CA PHE A 51 7.80 -17.94 19.95
C PHE A 51 8.60 -16.70 19.54
N PHE A 52 9.71 -16.40 20.22
CA PHE A 52 10.57 -15.27 19.85
C PHE A 52 11.21 -15.45 18.47
N ILE A 53 11.71 -16.64 18.15
CA ILE A 53 12.25 -16.95 16.82
C ILE A 53 11.18 -16.73 15.76
N LYS A 54 9.96 -17.25 15.99
CA LYS A 54 8.84 -17.10 15.06
C LYS A 54 8.48 -15.63 14.85
N ILE A 55 8.40 -14.82 15.91
CA ILE A 55 8.15 -13.38 15.78
C ILE A 55 9.23 -12.70 14.95
N ILE A 56 10.50 -13.01 15.19
CA ILE A 56 11.63 -12.40 14.48
C ILE A 56 11.59 -12.77 12.99
N VAL A 57 11.28 -14.03 12.69
CA VAL A 57 11.24 -14.57 11.32
C VAL A 57 9.99 -14.11 10.55
N ASP A 58 8.84 -14.00 11.21
CA ASP A 58 7.56 -13.68 10.55
C ASP A 58 7.31 -12.16 10.43
N LYS A 59 7.96 -11.33 11.26
CA LYS A 59 7.81 -9.87 11.25
C LYS A 59 8.02 -9.24 9.84
N PRO A 60 9.04 -9.61 9.05
CA PRO A 60 9.22 -9.09 7.70
C PRO A 60 8.00 -9.34 6.80
N TYR A 61 7.36 -10.50 6.88
CA TYR A 61 6.18 -10.82 6.07
C TYR A 61 4.96 -9.98 6.44
N GLN A 62 4.74 -9.74 7.74
CA GLN A 62 3.66 -8.85 8.18
C GLN A 62 3.88 -7.41 7.69
N ILE A 63 5.12 -6.95 7.69
CA ILE A 63 5.49 -5.64 7.13
C ILE A 63 5.20 -5.58 5.62
N VAL A 64 5.60 -6.61 4.87
CA VAL A 64 5.31 -6.71 3.43
C VAL A 64 3.80 -6.64 3.17
N ALA A 65 3.02 -7.39 3.94
CA ALA A 65 1.57 -7.41 3.80
C ALA A 65 0.96 -6.02 4.06
N ALA A 66 1.42 -5.31 5.10
CA ALA A 66 0.98 -3.94 5.38
C ALA A 66 1.32 -2.99 4.23
N ILE A 67 2.58 -3.00 3.75
CA ILE A 67 3.01 -2.16 2.63
C ILE A 67 2.17 -2.43 1.38
N LYS A 68 1.97 -3.71 1.03
CA LYS A 68 1.18 -4.08 -0.16
C LYS A 68 -0.27 -3.61 -0.07
N ASN A 69 -0.89 -3.73 1.10
CA ASN A 69 -2.27 -3.30 1.29
C ASN A 69 -2.38 -1.78 1.14
N ASP A 70 -1.48 -1.02 1.76
CA ASP A 70 -1.43 0.44 1.62
C ASP A 70 -1.21 0.86 0.16
N LEU A 71 -0.24 0.24 -0.54
CA LEU A 71 0.05 0.55 -1.95
C LEU A 71 -1.17 0.30 -2.85
N LYS A 72 -1.88 -0.82 -2.64
CA LYS A 72 -3.12 -1.12 -3.38
C LYS A 72 -4.23 -0.13 -3.09
N GLU A 73 -4.37 0.30 -1.84
CA GLU A 73 -5.38 1.27 -1.46
C GLU A 73 -5.09 2.64 -2.08
N ILE A 74 -3.84 3.09 -2.03
CA ILE A 74 -3.42 4.34 -2.69
C ILE A 74 -3.63 4.26 -4.20
N GLU A 75 -3.21 3.17 -4.85
CA GLU A 75 -3.40 2.98 -6.29
C GLU A 75 -4.89 3.06 -6.67
N LYS A 76 -5.75 2.36 -5.91
CA LYS A 76 -7.20 2.38 -6.14
C LYS A 76 -7.76 3.80 -6.03
N VAL A 77 -7.36 4.54 -4.99
CA VAL A 77 -7.82 5.92 -4.78
C VAL A 77 -7.32 6.84 -5.89
N LEU A 78 -6.05 6.72 -6.30
CA LEU A 78 -5.51 7.54 -7.40
C LEU A 78 -6.20 7.25 -8.73
N ASN A 79 -6.53 5.98 -9.03
CA ASN A 79 -7.33 5.63 -10.20
C ASN A 79 -8.74 6.25 -10.15
N GLU A 80 -9.36 6.28 -8.97
CA GLU A 80 -10.67 6.92 -8.78
C GLU A 80 -10.59 8.43 -8.98
N ILE A 81 -9.57 9.07 -8.42
CA ILE A 81 -9.29 10.49 -8.60
C ILE A 81 -9.06 10.80 -10.09
N ASP A 82 -8.23 10.01 -10.77
CA ASP A 82 -7.96 10.19 -12.20
C ASP A 82 -9.24 10.07 -13.04
N LYS A 83 -10.04 9.04 -12.79
CA LYS A 83 -11.31 8.82 -13.48
C LYS A 83 -12.27 10.01 -13.35
N ASN A 84 -12.34 10.64 -12.17
CA ASN A 84 -13.30 11.69 -11.88
C ASN A 84 -12.76 13.09 -12.21
N CYS A 85 -11.51 13.35 -11.84
CA CYS A 85 -10.89 14.67 -11.83
C CYS A 85 -9.84 14.86 -12.94
N ASN A 86 -9.38 13.78 -13.57
CA ASN A 86 -8.29 13.72 -14.55
C ASN A 86 -6.98 14.30 -14.02
N ILE A 87 -6.02 13.43 -13.68
CA ILE A 87 -4.73 13.86 -13.12
C ILE A 87 -3.83 14.35 -14.26
N LEU A 88 -3.51 15.65 -14.22
CA LEU A 88 -2.72 16.31 -15.26
C LEU A 88 -1.22 16.17 -15.03
N SER A 89 -0.77 16.31 -13.78
CA SER A 89 0.65 16.24 -13.45
C SER A 89 0.90 16.17 -11.94
N PHE A 90 2.13 15.81 -11.59
CA PHE A 90 2.69 15.93 -10.26
C PHE A 90 3.81 16.97 -10.28
N ASN A 91 3.79 17.90 -9.31
CA ASN A 91 4.66 19.09 -9.32
C ASN A 91 6.16 18.75 -9.21
N ASN A 92 6.52 17.70 -8.47
CA ASN A 92 7.92 17.31 -8.27
C ASN A 92 8.17 15.87 -8.74
N ASP A 93 9.44 15.49 -8.79
CA ASP A 93 9.87 14.13 -9.16
C ASP A 93 9.63 13.11 -8.06
N SER A 94 9.57 13.54 -6.79
CA SER A 94 9.14 12.74 -5.66
C SER A 94 8.20 13.58 -4.81
N ILE A 95 7.01 13.05 -4.52
CA ILE A 95 6.00 13.77 -3.74
C ILE A 95 5.38 12.86 -2.67
N PRO A 96 5.22 13.34 -1.42
CA PRO A 96 4.50 12.59 -0.41
C PRO A 96 3.01 12.52 -0.74
N VAL A 97 2.39 11.40 -0.40
CA VAL A 97 0.95 11.15 -0.52
C VAL A 97 0.27 11.62 0.78
N ASP A 98 0.17 12.94 0.93
CA ASP A 98 -0.40 13.61 2.12
C ASP A 98 -1.76 14.27 1.86
N PHE A 99 -2.37 13.98 0.71
CA PHE A 99 -3.52 14.72 0.19
C PHE A 99 -4.81 13.90 0.04
N LEU A 100 -4.82 12.60 0.36
CA LEU A 100 -5.98 11.72 0.17
C LEU A 100 -7.11 11.96 1.18
N ASN A 101 -6.81 12.65 2.28
CA ASN A 101 -7.77 13.05 3.30
C ASN A 101 -8.30 14.49 3.12
N ILE A 102 -8.00 15.15 2.00
CA ILE A 102 -8.46 16.51 1.73
C ILE A 102 -9.93 16.50 1.30
N GLN A 103 -10.76 17.27 2.01
CA GLN A 103 -12.18 17.40 1.70
C GLN A 103 -12.47 18.52 0.69
N LYS A 104 -11.79 19.66 0.83
CA LYS A 104 -11.97 20.83 -0.03
C LYS A 104 -10.62 21.51 -0.24
N PHE A 105 -10.46 22.10 -1.41
CA PHE A 105 -9.32 22.93 -1.81
C PHE A 105 -9.81 23.93 -2.87
N ALA A 106 -8.98 24.91 -3.19
CA ALA A 106 -9.27 25.91 -4.21
C ALA A 106 -8.30 25.76 -5.39
N GLY A 107 -8.78 26.09 -6.60
CA GLY A 107 -8.00 25.96 -7.83
C GLY A 107 -7.93 24.52 -8.34
N SER A 108 -6.86 24.21 -9.07
CA SER A 108 -6.66 22.92 -9.76
C SER A 108 -5.59 22.05 -9.11
N THR A 109 -5.15 22.39 -7.90
CA THR A 109 -4.03 21.73 -7.23
C THR A 109 -4.48 21.20 -5.87
N VAL A 110 -4.23 19.91 -5.64
CA VAL A 110 -4.49 19.21 -4.37
C VAL A 110 -3.18 18.63 -3.87
N GLY A 111 -2.61 19.21 -2.81
CA GLY A 111 -1.26 18.88 -2.38
C GLY A 111 -0.25 19.13 -3.51
N CYS A 112 0.41 18.06 -3.99
CA CYS A 112 1.37 18.15 -5.10
C CYS A 112 0.81 17.69 -6.45
N MET A 113 -0.49 17.44 -6.54
CA MET A 113 -1.17 16.90 -7.71
C MET A 113 -2.02 17.96 -8.39
N ASN A 114 -1.87 18.10 -9.71
CA ASN A 114 -2.73 18.95 -10.52
C ASN A 114 -3.81 18.12 -11.20
N ILE A 115 -5.04 18.63 -11.20
CA ILE A 115 -6.22 17.96 -11.75
C ILE A 115 -6.99 18.90 -12.68
N ALA A 116 -7.61 18.35 -13.72
CA ALA A 116 -8.33 19.14 -14.71
C ALA A 116 -9.71 19.61 -14.20
N TYR A 117 -10.39 18.77 -13.42
CA TYR A 117 -11.78 18.99 -13.00
C TYR A 117 -11.92 19.03 -11.48
N PRO A 118 -11.42 20.09 -10.80
CA PRO A 118 -11.48 20.20 -9.35
C PRO A 118 -12.91 20.21 -8.79
N ALA A 119 -13.88 20.68 -9.57
CA ALA A 119 -15.31 20.65 -9.20
C ALA A 119 -15.88 19.23 -9.06
N LYS A 120 -15.20 18.20 -9.60
CA LYS A 120 -15.59 16.79 -9.48
C LYS A 120 -14.91 16.08 -8.32
N TRP A 121 -14.18 16.80 -7.48
CA TRP A 121 -13.56 16.21 -6.30
C TRP A 121 -14.60 15.75 -5.30
N THR A 122 -14.61 14.45 -5.00
CA THR A 122 -15.53 13.83 -4.04
C THR A 122 -14.86 13.46 -2.73
N GLY A 123 -13.64 13.94 -2.49
CA GLY A 123 -12.89 13.61 -1.28
C GLY A 123 -13.56 14.11 0.02
N PRO A 124 -13.05 13.69 1.19
CA PRO A 124 -11.83 12.90 1.38
C PRO A 124 -12.01 11.46 0.90
N TYR A 125 -11.01 10.94 0.19
CA TYR A 125 -11.03 9.55 -0.27
C TYR A 125 -10.57 8.58 0.83
N MET A 126 -9.79 9.08 1.80
CA MET A 126 -9.35 8.31 2.95
C MET A 126 -9.53 9.11 4.24
N ARG A 127 -9.88 8.42 5.34
CA ARG A 127 -9.97 9.07 6.67
C ARG A 127 -8.61 9.60 7.15
N ARG A 128 -7.53 8.88 6.81
CA ARG A 128 -6.14 9.23 7.12
C ARG A 128 -5.28 8.82 5.94
N ASN A 129 -4.25 9.61 5.63
CA ASN A 129 -3.27 9.23 4.64
C ASN A 129 -2.45 8.02 5.14
N PRO A 130 -2.24 6.98 4.31
CA PRO A 130 -1.41 5.85 4.68
C PRO A 130 0.02 6.29 5.00
N THR A 131 0.56 5.73 6.09
CA THR A 131 1.96 5.96 6.48
C THR A 131 2.59 4.65 6.87
N PHE A 132 3.87 4.51 6.56
CA PHE A 132 4.67 3.39 7.00
C PHE A 132 5.85 3.91 7.81
N GLN A 133 6.01 3.41 9.04
CA GLN A 133 6.98 3.92 10.02
C GLN A 133 6.85 5.45 10.27
N GLY A 134 5.63 5.97 10.22
CA GLY A 134 5.34 7.40 10.40
C GLY A 134 5.73 8.29 9.23
N LYS A 135 6.06 7.71 8.06
CA LYS A 135 6.38 8.43 6.82
C LYS A 135 5.29 8.17 5.78
N PHE A 136 4.88 9.20 5.04
CA PHE A 136 3.95 9.03 3.93
C PHE A 136 4.58 8.19 2.83
N TYR A 137 3.76 7.44 2.10
CA TYR A 137 4.17 6.90 0.81
C TYR A 137 4.45 8.03 -0.16
N GLU A 138 5.21 7.75 -1.21
CA GLU A 138 5.58 8.75 -2.20
C GLU A 138 5.27 8.30 -3.61
N ILE A 139 4.93 9.26 -4.46
CA ILE A 139 4.83 9.07 -5.90
C ILE A 139 6.13 9.59 -6.50
N CYS A 140 6.87 8.71 -7.17
CA CYS A 140 8.16 9.00 -7.78
C CYS A 140 8.10 8.87 -9.30
N LYS A 141 8.61 9.87 -10.02
CA LYS A 141 8.90 9.80 -11.45
C LYS A 141 10.24 9.11 -11.65
N THR A 142 10.28 8.11 -12.51
CA THR A 142 11.46 7.30 -12.79
C THR A 142 11.60 7.08 -14.29
N LYS A 143 12.69 6.44 -14.72
CA LYS A 143 12.94 6.14 -16.14
C LYS A 143 11.84 5.28 -16.75
N ASP A 144 11.24 4.40 -15.93
CA ASP A 144 10.29 3.38 -16.38
C ASP A 144 8.82 3.82 -16.22
N GLY A 145 8.60 5.06 -15.78
CA GLY A 145 7.28 5.63 -15.50
C GLY A 145 7.15 6.10 -14.05
N ILE A 146 5.90 6.20 -13.60
CA ILE A 146 5.57 6.75 -12.29
C ILE A 146 5.16 5.63 -11.35
N TYR A 147 5.72 5.64 -10.15
CA TYR A 147 5.56 4.57 -9.18
C TYR A 147 5.19 5.14 -7.82
N ILE A 148 4.38 4.37 -7.08
CA ILE A 148 4.12 4.62 -5.66
C ILE A 148 5.06 3.72 -4.87
N VAL A 149 5.79 4.30 -3.93
CA VAL A 149 6.85 3.64 -3.16
C VAL A 149 6.78 4.02 -1.67
N PRO A 150 7.34 3.21 -0.76
CA PRO A 150 7.52 3.60 0.64
C PRO A 150 8.34 4.88 0.76
N GLY A 151 7.98 5.76 1.69
CA GLY A 151 8.57 7.09 1.85
C GLY A 151 10.06 7.13 2.19
N HIS A 152 10.62 8.34 2.17
CA HIS A 152 12.02 8.60 2.51
C HIS A 152 12.41 8.06 3.90
N ASN A 153 13.66 7.57 4.01
CA ASN A 153 14.25 7.02 5.25
C ASN A 153 13.52 5.82 5.89
N VAL A 154 12.60 5.18 5.17
CA VAL A 154 11.93 3.96 5.62
C VAL A 154 12.88 2.76 5.56
N LYS A 155 12.85 1.91 6.61
CA LYS A 155 13.52 0.60 6.60
C LYS A 155 12.60 -0.47 6.01
N LEU A 156 13.04 -1.11 4.94
CA LEU A 156 12.34 -2.17 4.24
C LEU A 156 12.52 -3.55 4.92
N PRO A 157 11.67 -4.54 4.58
CA PRO A 157 11.77 -5.92 5.09
C PRO A 157 13.12 -6.61 4.85
N ASN A 158 13.83 -6.26 3.78
CA ASN A 158 15.18 -6.75 3.50
C ASN A 158 16.28 -6.06 4.35
N GLY A 159 15.88 -5.16 5.26
CA GLY A 159 16.79 -4.44 6.15
C GLY A 159 17.41 -3.18 5.54
N LEU A 160 17.24 -2.95 4.24
CA LEU A 160 17.73 -1.76 3.55
C LEU A 160 16.86 -0.54 3.86
N THR A 161 17.48 0.62 3.89
CA THR A 161 16.81 1.91 4.17
C THR A 161 16.90 2.80 2.95
N ARG A 162 15.76 3.34 2.52
CA ARG A 162 15.67 4.32 1.43
C ARG A 162 16.46 5.59 1.77
N ASP A 163 17.11 6.17 0.76
CA ASP A 163 18.03 7.34 0.80
C ASP A 163 19.34 7.15 1.55
N LYS A 164 19.46 6.08 2.33
CA LYS A 164 20.74 5.65 2.91
C LYS A 164 21.46 4.63 2.04
N HIS A 165 20.71 3.65 1.51
CA HIS A 165 21.29 2.54 0.73
C HIS A 165 20.94 2.61 -0.76
N PHE A 166 19.82 3.25 -1.10
CA PHE A 166 19.40 3.45 -2.48
C PHE A 166 18.54 4.71 -2.57
N VAL A 167 18.61 5.40 -3.70
CA VAL A 167 17.83 6.62 -3.98
C VAL A 167 16.95 6.34 -5.20
N ILE A 168 15.72 6.83 -5.18
CA ILE A 168 14.81 6.76 -6.33
C ILE A 168 14.71 8.17 -6.91
N ASN A 169 15.03 8.30 -8.19
CA ASN A 169 14.98 9.53 -8.95
C ASN A 169 14.55 9.27 -10.41
N THR A 170 14.54 10.30 -11.23
CA THR A 170 14.12 10.25 -12.63
C THR A 170 14.98 9.34 -13.52
N THR A 171 16.22 9.05 -13.14
CA THR A 171 17.13 8.15 -13.89
C THR A 171 17.10 6.71 -13.39
N THR A 172 16.40 6.45 -12.28
CA THR A 172 16.32 5.13 -11.66
C THR A 172 15.53 4.15 -12.52
N SER A 173 16.08 2.95 -12.70
CA SER A 173 15.43 1.80 -13.33
C SER A 173 14.56 1.07 -12.30
N MET A 174 13.27 1.37 -12.26
CA MET A 174 12.35 0.73 -11.30
C MET A 174 12.15 -0.75 -11.59
N SER A 175 12.18 -1.13 -12.86
CA SER A 175 12.15 -2.52 -13.31
C SER A 175 13.25 -3.38 -12.65
N GLU A 176 14.46 -2.82 -12.48
CA GLU A 176 15.55 -3.48 -11.76
C GLU A 176 15.36 -3.53 -10.25
N LEU A 177 14.67 -2.55 -9.67
CA LEU A 177 14.40 -2.53 -8.24
C LEU A 177 13.29 -3.51 -7.84
N ILE A 178 12.29 -3.73 -8.72
CA ILE A 178 11.13 -4.58 -8.43
C ILE A 178 11.26 -6.03 -8.91
N LYS A 179 12.24 -6.34 -9.78
CA LYS A 179 12.49 -7.72 -10.23
C LYS A 179 12.82 -8.64 -9.05
N GLU A 180 12.72 -9.95 -9.26
CA GLU A 180 13.08 -10.93 -8.23
C GLU A 180 14.54 -10.72 -7.76
N GLY A 181 14.72 -10.65 -6.44
CA GLY A 181 16.00 -10.30 -5.81
C GLY A 181 16.36 -8.80 -5.81
N GLY A 182 15.53 -7.95 -6.40
CA GLY A 182 15.67 -6.48 -6.38
C GLY A 182 15.39 -5.88 -5.00
N ILE A 183 15.82 -4.63 -4.79
CA ILE A 183 15.72 -3.93 -3.49
C ILE A 183 14.26 -3.72 -3.05
N LEU A 184 13.35 -3.51 -4.00
CA LEU A 184 11.91 -3.36 -3.77
C LEU A 184 11.16 -4.67 -4.01
N ASN A 185 11.85 -5.81 -3.96
CA ASN A 185 11.28 -7.14 -4.01
C ASN A 185 11.73 -7.94 -2.78
N PHE A 186 10.77 -8.35 -1.95
CA PHE A 186 11.06 -9.21 -0.81
C PHE A 186 10.41 -10.57 -1.01
N LYS A 187 11.22 -11.60 -1.30
CA LYS A 187 10.78 -12.99 -1.46
C LYS A 187 9.63 -13.14 -2.48
N GLY A 188 9.76 -12.47 -3.62
CA GLY A 188 8.75 -12.48 -4.69
C GLY A 188 7.69 -11.38 -4.56
N GLU A 189 7.65 -10.68 -3.42
CA GLU A 189 6.66 -9.63 -3.16
C GLU A 189 7.19 -8.25 -3.50
N ILE A 190 6.53 -7.60 -4.46
CA ILE A 190 6.89 -6.26 -4.93
C ILE A 190 6.37 -5.20 -3.95
N LEU A 191 7.26 -4.30 -3.54
CA LEU A 191 7.05 -3.22 -2.57
C LEU A 191 6.91 -1.84 -3.25
N ALA A 192 6.47 -1.81 -4.50
CA ALA A 192 6.19 -0.62 -5.28
C ALA A 192 5.10 -0.93 -6.29
N ILE A 193 4.30 0.06 -6.68
CA ILE A 193 3.24 -0.14 -7.68
C ILE A 193 3.32 0.91 -8.76
N LYS A 194 3.20 0.49 -10.02
CA LYS A 194 3.26 1.39 -11.17
C LYS A 194 1.89 2.03 -11.38
N ILE A 195 1.88 3.35 -11.53
CA ILE A 195 0.69 4.07 -11.97
C ILE A 195 0.47 3.81 -13.46
N THR A 196 -0.70 3.29 -13.82
CA THR A 196 -1.02 2.83 -15.19
C THR A 196 -1.94 3.78 -15.96
N PHE A 197 -2.68 4.65 -15.29
CA PHE A 197 -3.51 5.65 -15.95
C PHE A 197 -2.66 6.71 -16.67
N LYS A 198 -3.23 7.29 -17.73
CA LYS A 198 -2.54 8.29 -18.56
C LYS A 198 -2.58 9.64 -17.87
N ILE A 199 -1.42 10.11 -17.41
CA ILE A 199 -1.29 11.46 -16.86
C ILE A 199 -1.26 12.47 -18.00
N GLY A 200 -2.02 13.55 -17.86
CA GLY A 200 -2.07 14.62 -18.86
C GLY A 200 -2.94 14.33 -20.07
N ASP A 201 -3.90 13.41 -19.96
CA ASP A 201 -4.86 13.13 -21.02
C ASP A 201 -5.92 14.26 -21.09
N TRP A 202 -5.63 15.33 -21.81
CA TRP A 202 -6.59 16.40 -22.09
C TRP A 202 -7.80 15.91 -22.92
N ASP A 203 -7.65 14.75 -23.59
CA ASP A 203 -8.66 14.10 -24.44
C ASP A 203 -9.50 13.05 -23.70
N SER A 204 -9.53 13.12 -22.35
CA SER A 204 -10.40 12.32 -21.49
C SER A 204 -11.81 12.19 -22.11
N PRO A 205 -12.49 11.03 -22.03
CA PRO A 205 -13.85 10.86 -22.57
C PRO A 205 -14.88 11.87 -22.03
N LEU A 206 -14.53 12.63 -20.98
CA LEU A 206 -15.27 13.79 -20.51
C LEU A 206 -15.24 15.00 -21.48
N THR A 207 -14.19 15.13 -22.28
CA THR A 207 -13.99 16.17 -23.31
C THR A 207 -14.76 15.83 -24.58
N LYS A 208 -14.81 14.54 -24.96
CA LYS A 208 -15.53 14.07 -26.16
C LYS A 208 -17.04 14.31 -26.12
N ASN A 209 -17.64 14.39 -24.93
CA ASN A 209 -19.08 14.58 -24.78
C ASN A 209 -19.52 16.06 -24.71
N LYS A 210 -18.64 17.05 -24.86
CA LYS A 210 -18.99 18.47 -24.61
C LYS A 210 -18.75 19.45 -25.74
N ILE A 211 -18.05 19.06 -26.79
CA ILE A 211 -17.91 19.88 -27.99
C ILE A 211 -18.66 19.17 -29.11
N SER A 212 -19.92 19.54 -29.30
CA SER A 212 -20.65 19.18 -30.52
C SER A 212 -19.85 19.69 -31.71
N GLU A 213 -19.72 18.89 -32.77
CA GLU A 213 -18.99 19.26 -33.99
C GLU A 213 -19.41 20.65 -34.51
N ASP A 214 -20.70 21.02 -34.38
CA ASP A 214 -21.25 22.36 -34.66
C ASP A 214 -20.55 23.54 -33.96
N LYS A 215 -20.02 23.34 -32.74
CA LYS A 215 -19.33 24.41 -32.00
C LYS A 215 -17.88 24.56 -32.43
N LEU A 216 -17.24 23.48 -32.87
CA LEU A 216 -15.91 23.51 -33.47
C LEU A 216 -15.96 24.19 -34.84
N GLU A 217 -17.00 23.92 -35.62
CA GLU A 217 -17.18 24.52 -36.93
C GLU A 217 -17.40 26.04 -36.84
N LYS A 218 -18.29 26.49 -35.95
CA LYS A 218 -18.50 27.93 -35.69
C LYS A 218 -17.26 28.64 -35.18
N PHE A 219 -16.45 27.97 -34.36
CA PHE A 219 -15.19 28.56 -33.86
C PHE A 219 -14.14 28.68 -34.98
N ASN A 220 -14.05 27.67 -35.86
CA ASN A 220 -13.18 27.70 -37.02
C ASN A 220 -13.63 28.76 -38.05
N GLU A 221 -14.93 28.95 -38.26
CA GLU A 221 -15.47 30.04 -39.07
C GLU A 221 -15.11 31.41 -38.49
N ALA A 222 -15.30 31.62 -37.19
CA ALA A 222 -14.95 32.87 -36.52
C ALA A 222 -13.44 33.18 -36.61
N LEU A 223 -12.57 32.17 -36.51
CA LEU A 223 -11.12 32.34 -36.70
C LEU A 223 -10.77 32.68 -38.16
N LYS A 224 -11.49 32.13 -39.12
CA LYS A 224 -11.32 32.41 -40.54
C LYS A 224 -11.76 33.83 -40.88
N GLU A 225 -12.90 34.27 -40.36
CA GLU A 225 -13.37 35.66 -40.48
C GLU A 225 -12.40 36.64 -39.82
N PHE A 226 -11.86 36.32 -38.64
CA PHE A 226 -10.89 37.16 -37.96
C PHE A 226 -9.59 37.31 -38.77
N ASN A 227 -9.03 36.22 -39.30
CA ASN A 227 -7.82 36.26 -40.13
C ASN A 227 -8.05 37.01 -41.45
N GLN A 228 -9.24 36.91 -42.04
CA GLN A 228 -9.61 37.70 -43.21
C GLN A 228 -9.75 39.18 -42.86
N ALA A 229 -10.39 39.53 -41.75
CA ALA A 229 -10.51 40.92 -41.30
C ALA A 229 -9.14 41.56 -40.99
N TYR A 230 -8.19 40.78 -40.47
CA TYR A 230 -6.83 41.25 -40.16
C TYR A 230 -6.01 41.62 -41.41
N THR A 231 -6.27 40.98 -42.55
CA THR A 231 -5.61 41.32 -43.82
C THR A 231 -6.22 42.57 -44.50
N PHE A 232 -7.47 42.92 -44.18
CA PHE A 232 -8.07 44.18 -44.62
C PHE A 232 -7.58 45.39 -43.82
N THR A 233 -7.29 45.24 -42.53
CA THR A 233 -6.72 46.32 -41.71
C THR A 233 -5.23 46.59 -41.99
N SER A 234 -4.46 45.60 -42.44
CA SER A 234 -3.05 45.82 -42.83
C SER A 234 -2.88 46.54 -44.17
N ASN A 235 -3.85 46.40 -45.09
CA ASN A 235 -3.77 46.99 -46.43
C ASN A 235 -4.44 48.37 -46.53
N ALA A 236 -5.28 48.76 -45.55
CA ALA A 236 -5.90 50.08 -45.52
C ALA A 236 -4.99 51.20 -44.96
N SER A 237 -3.85 50.85 -44.34
CA SER A 237 -2.88 51.81 -43.79
C SER A 237 -1.73 52.18 -44.75
N MET A 238 -1.78 51.73 -46.01
CA MET A 238 -0.84 52.15 -47.05
C MET A 238 -1.59 52.90 -48.17
N THR A 239 -2.14 54.06 -47.85
CA THR A 239 -2.44 55.07 -48.87
C THR A 239 -1.23 56.00 -48.94
N PRO A 240 -0.47 56.05 -50.05
CA PRO A 240 0.59 57.03 -50.20
C PRO A 240 -0.06 58.41 -50.41
N ALA A 241 0.32 59.38 -49.59
CA ALA A 241 0.05 60.78 -49.87
C ALA A 241 0.74 61.15 -51.19
N ALA A 242 -0.07 61.37 -52.23
CA ALA A 242 0.37 61.90 -53.51
C ALA A 242 -0.20 63.32 -53.68
N ALA A 243 0.67 64.18 -54.22
CA ALA A 243 0.51 65.60 -54.59
C ALA A 243 0.71 66.63 -53.47
#